data_AF-A0A1V4LJT0-F1
#
_entry.id   AF-A0A1V4LJT0-F1
#
_cell.length_a   1.000
_cell.length_b   1.000
_cell.length_c   1.000
_cell.angle_alpha   90.00
_cell.angle_beta   90.00
_cell.angle_gamma   90.00
#
_symmetry.space_group_name_H-M   'P 1'
#
loop_
_entity.id
_entity.type
_entity.pdbx_description
1 polymer ?
#
loop_
_entity_poly.entity_id
_entity_poly.type
_entity_poly.pdbx_seq_one_letter_code
_entity_poly.pdbx_strand_id
1 'polypeptide(L)'
;METLTALKVAHIVATVLLLISALGLAVWVWRARGNGDATAHTRTLQRPGVFIWVLMGLALLSMPFTGWWMVHLVGWPLGQTWLLASSVLYTVAALGWFWVVVRLNKVRKGAGGSGKFTFALALFSFVCFIAIAGLMGAKPV
;
A
#
# COMPACT_ATOMS: atom_id res chain seq x y z
N MET A 1 14.39 22.22 -11.88
CA MET A 1 13.82 21.17 -12.74
C MET A 1 14.33 19.79 -12.34
N GLU A 2 15.64 19.59 -12.17
CA GLU A 2 16.25 18.32 -11.72
C GLU A 2 15.62 17.71 -10.45
N THR A 3 15.43 18.52 -9.41
CA THR A 3 14.88 18.06 -8.11
C THR A 3 13.44 17.57 -8.20
N LEU A 4 12.59 18.27 -8.96
CA LEU A 4 11.20 17.91 -9.16
C LEU A 4 11.07 16.59 -9.93
N THR A 5 11.88 16.41 -10.98
CA THR A 5 11.93 15.16 -11.75
C THR A 5 12.39 14.00 -10.88
N ALA A 6 13.46 14.18 -10.10
CA ALA A 6 13.95 13.15 -9.18
C ALA A 6 12.90 12.74 -8.14
N LEU A 7 12.20 13.71 -7.53
CA LEU A 7 11.11 13.46 -6.58
C LEU A 7 9.95 12.70 -7.23
N LYS A 8 9.57 13.09 -8.45
CA LYS A 8 8.50 12.43 -9.20
C LYS A 8 8.86 10.97 -9.52
N VAL A 9 10.10 10.72 -9.95
CA VAL A 9 10.59 9.35 -10.18
C VAL A 9 10.60 8.54 -8.89
N ALA A 10 11.12 9.10 -7.79
CA ALA A 10 11.15 8.42 -6.49
C ALA A 10 9.74 8.05 -6.01
N HIS A 11 8.78 8.97 -6.16
CA HIS A 11 7.37 8.73 -5.84
C HIS A 11 6.78 7.62 -6.70
N ILE A 12 6.97 7.66 -8.02
CA ILE A 12 6.47 6.60 -8.93
C ILE A 12 7.09 5.24 -8.57
N VAL A 13 8.40 5.19 -8.33
CA VAL A 13 9.10 3.96 -7.96
C VAL A 13 8.53 3.39 -6.65
N ALA A 14 8.33 4.22 -5.64
CA ALA A 14 7.76 3.76 -4.37
C ALA A 14 6.30 3.27 -4.54
N THR A 15 5.48 3.92 -5.37
CA THR A 15 4.12 3.43 -5.71
C THR A 15 4.16 2.08 -6.40
N VAL A 16 5.05 1.91 -7.39
CA VAL A 16 5.21 0.64 -8.11
C VAL A 16 5.70 -0.47 -7.17
N LEU A 17 6.67 -0.18 -6.31
CA LEU A 17 7.17 -1.14 -5.32
C LEU A 17 6.08 -1.56 -4.33
N LEU A 18 5.25 -0.63 -3.88
CA LEU A 18 4.10 -0.91 -3.00
C LEU A 18 3.11 -1.88 -3.67
N LEU A 19 2.71 -1.57 -4.91
CA LEU A 19 1.70 -2.35 -5.65
C LEU A 19 2.22 -3.74 -6.03
N ILE A 20 3.46 -3.84 -6.53
CA ILE A 20 4.07 -5.13 -6.88
C ILE A 20 4.25 -5.99 -5.63
N SER A 21 4.65 -5.39 -4.50
CA SER A 21 4.78 -6.11 -3.24
C SER A 21 3.45 -6.67 -2.74
N ALA A 22 2.37 -5.85 -2.78
CA ALA A 22 1.03 -6.30 -2.42
C ALA A 22 0.56 -7.45 -3.34
N LEU A 23 0.74 -7.30 -4.65
CA LEU A 23 0.35 -8.31 -5.63
C LEU A 23 1.16 -9.60 -5.46
N GLY A 24 2.46 -9.49 -5.22
CA GLY A 24 3.35 -10.62 -4.96
C GLY A 24 2.92 -11.44 -3.75
N LEU A 25 2.57 -10.77 -2.64
CA LEU A 25 2.01 -11.44 -1.46
C LEU A 25 0.66 -12.10 -1.77
N ALA A 26 -0.22 -11.43 -2.50
CA ALA A 26 -1.53 -11.97 -2.86
C ALA A 26 -1.41 -13.23 -3.75
N VAL A 27 -0.59 -13.19 -4.80
CA VAL A 27 -0.33 -14.31 -5.70
C VAL A 27 0.31 -15.47 -4.95
N TRP A 28 1.28 -15.18 -4.07
CA TRP A 28 1.92 -16.21 -3.27
C TRP A 28 0.93 -16.92 -2.33
N VAL A 29 0.10 -16.15 -1.61
CA VAL A 29 -0.95 -16.70 -0.75
C VAL A 29 -1.95 -17.52 -1.56
N TRP A 30 -2.37 -17.04 -2.73
CA TRP A 30 -3.31 -17.75 -3.60
C TRP A 30 -2.76 -19.10 -4.06
N ARG A 31 -1.49 -19.13 -4.53
CA ARG A 31 -0.81 -20.36 -4.93
C ARG A 31 -0.63 -21.33 -3.75
N ALA A 32 -0.21 -20.83 -2.59
CA ALA A 32 -0.02 -21.67 -1.41
C ALA A 32 -1.32 -22.30 -0.91
N ARG A 33 -2.44 -21.55 -0.96
CA ARG A 33 -3.77 -22.09 -0.64
C ARG A 33 -4.24 -23.13 -1.66
N GLY A 34 -3.94 -22.94 -2.94
CA GLY A 34 -4.20 -23.93 -3.99
C GLY A 34 -3.49 -25.27 -3.72
N ASN A 35 -2.32 -25.22 -3.07
CA ASN A 35 -1.56 -26.40 -2.66
C ASN A 35 -1.97 -26.97 -1.29
N GLY A 36 -3.08 -26.50 -0.70
CA GLY A 36 -3.58 -26.98 0.59
C GLY A 36 -2.93 -26.37 1.84
N ASP A 37 -2.06 -25.35 1.70
CA ASP A 37 -1.43 -24.68 2.85
C ASP A 37 -2.43 -23.75 3.55
N ALA A 38 -3.06 -24.27 4.61
CA ALA A 38 -3.97 -23.50 5.47
C ALA A 38 -3.27 -22.34 6.22
N THR A 39 -1.94 -22.36 6.33
CA THR A 39 -1.13 -21.35 7.02
C THR A 39 -0.56 -20.28 6.08
N ALA A 40 -0.87 -20.35 4.78
CA ALA A 40 -0.37 -19.43 3.76
C ALA A 40 -0.47 -17.95 4.15
N HIS A 41 -1.57 -17.55 4.79
CA HIS A 41 -1.80 -16.16 5.21
C HIS A 41 -0.82 -15.69 6.28
N THR A 42 -0.54 -16.49 7.31
CA THR A 42 0.33 -16.11 8.44
C THR A 42 1.81 -16.22 8.08
N ARG A 43 2.14 -17.08 7.11
CA ARG A 43 3.49 -17.24 6.58
C ARG A 43 4.03 -15.95 5.92
N THR A 44 3.14 -15.03 5.50
CA THR A 44 3.55 -13.70 4.99
C THR A 44 4.31 -12.88 6.03
N LEU A 45 4.10 -13.14 7.33
CA LEU A 45 4.81 -12.50 8.44
C LEU A 45 6.04 -13.29 8.91
N GLN A 46 6.49 -14.27 8.14
CA GLN A 46 7.74 -14.99 8.35
C GLN A 46 8.75 -14.62 7.25
N ARG A 47 10.01 -15.02 7.39
CA ARG A 47 11.03 -14.77 6.34
C ARG A 47 10.70 -15.66 5.11
N PRO A 48 10.78 -15.13 3.88
CA PRO A 48 11.19 -13.78 3.47
C PRO A 48 10.06 -12.73 3.46
N GLY A 49 8.80 -13.10 3.67
CA GLY A 49 7.64 -12.20 3.58
C GLY A 49 7.70 -10.94 4.47
N VAL A 50 8.35 -11.01 5.64
CA VAL A 50 8.59 -9.81 6.49
C VAL A 50 9.34 -8.72 5.73
N PHE A 51 10.29 -9.07 4.87
CA PHE A 51 11.02 -8.09 4.06
C PHE A 51 10.09 -7.32 3.12
N ILE A 52 9.12 -8.03 2.52
CA ILE A 52 8.10 -7.41 1.66
C ILE A 52 7.22 -6.45 2.45
N TRP A 53 6.78 -6.84 3.66
CA TRP A 53 6.02 -5.94 4.53
C TRP A 53 6.80 -4.69 4.95
N VAL A 54 8.09 -4.83 5.27
CA VAL A 54 8.97 -3.68 5.59
C VAL A 54 9.14 -2.78 4.37
N LEU A 55 9.37 -3.35 3.19
CA LEU A 55 9.47 -2.60 1.93
C LEU A 55 8.17 -1.81 1.64
N MET A 56 7.02 -2.45 1.81
CA MET A 56 5.72 -1.78 1.67
C MET A 56 5.55 -0.65 2.71
N GLY A 57 5.93 -0.88 3.97
CA GLY A 57 5.86 0.14 5.01
C GLY A 57 6.75 1.34 4.70
N LEU A 58 7.96 1.12 4.18
CA LEU A 58 8.87 2.18 3.76
C LEU A 58 8.34 2.95 2.55
N ALA A 59 7.78 2.24 1.56
CA ALA A 59 7.15 2.85 0.40
C ALA A 59 5.93 3.71 0.79
N LEU A 60 5.07 3.21 1.69
CA LEU A 60 3.96 3.97 2.24
C LEU A 60 4.48 5.22 2.94
N LEU A 61 5.41 5.07 3.87
CA LEU A 61 5.91 6.20 4.65
C LEU A 61 6.53 7.29 3.78
N SER A 62 7.16 6.95 2.65
CA SER A 62 7.76 7.93 1.74
C SER A 62 6.75 8.69 0.87
N MET A 63 5.57 8.13 0.61
CA MET A 63 4.50 8.76 -0.21
C MET A 63 4.10 10.17 0.25
N PRO A 64 3.70 10.40 1.52
CA PRO A 64 3.23 11.72 1.95
C PRO A 64 4.33 12.78 1.88
N PHE A 65 5.59 12.42 2.19
CA PHE A 65 6.72 13.35 2.11
C PHE A 65 7.02 13.74 0.66
N THR A 66 7.16 12.74 -0.22
CA THR A 66 7.46 12.99 -1.63
C THR A 66 6.30 13.71 -2.33
N GLY A 67 5.05 13.35 -2.03
CA GLY A 67 3.85 14.02 -2.55
C GLY A 67 3.74 15.48 -2.14
N TRP A 68 3.88 15.76 -0.83
CA TRP A 68 3.87 17.13 -0.30
C TRP A 68 4.99 17.99 -0.89
N TRP A 69 6.20 17.44 -0.97
CA TRP A 69 7.36 18.18 -1.48
C TRP A 69 7.17 18.57 -2.95
N MET A 70 6.62 17.68 -3.78
CA MET A 70 6.29 18.00 -5.18
C MET A 70 5.27 19.14 -5.28
N VAL A 71 4.19 19.07 -4.49
CA VAL A 71 3.14 20.12 -4.48
C VAL A 71 3.71 21.46 -4.02
N HIS A 72 4.58 21.44 -3.01
CA HIS A 72 5.26 22.64 -2.52
C HIS A 72 6.19 23.26 -3.58
N LEU A 73 6.99 22.46 -4.29
CA LEU A 73 7.87 22.95 -5.35
C LEU A 73 7.13 23.52 -6.56
N VAL A 74 5.95 22.97 -6.88
CA VAL A 74 5.11 23.46 -7.99
C VAL A 74 4.27 24.66 -7.57
N GLY A 75 4.09 24.89 -6.26
CA GLY A 75 3.26 25.99 -5.72
C GLY A 75 1.75 25.71 -5.82
N TRP A 76 1.35 24.43 -5.90
CA TRP A 76 -0.06 24.07 -6.00
C TRP A 76 -0.80 24.20 -4.66
N PRO A 77 -2.04 24.70 -4.65
CA PRO A 77 -2.82 24.80 -3.43
C PRO A 77 -3.20 23.41 -2.91
N LEU A 78 -3.03 23.18 -1.61
CA LEU A 78 -3.37 21.90 -0.96
C LEU A 78 -4.87 21.56 -1.03
N GLY A 79 -5.72 22.56 -1.29
CA GLY A 79 -7.17 22.42 -1.42
C GLY A 79 -7.64 21.84 -2.76
N GLN A 80 -6.74 21.48 -3.68
CA GLN A 80 -7.12 20.82 -4.93
C GLN A 80 -7.90 19.53 -4.64
N THR A 81 -9.06 19.36 -5.26
CA THR A 81 -9.98 18.24 -4.99
C THR A 81 -9.32 16.88 -5.22
N TRP A 82 -8.54 16.74 -6.29
CA TRP A 82 -7.79 15.51 -6.59
C TRP A 82 -6.74 15.19 -5.51
N LEU A 83 -6.11 16.22 -4.93
CA LEU A 83 -5.10 16.05 -3.89
C LEU A 83 -5.76 15.67 -2.56
N LEU A 84 -6.83 16.37 -2.16
CA LEU A 84 -7.60 16.05 -0.97
C LEU A 84 -8.20 14.64 -1.03
N ALA A 85 -8.83 14.30 -2.16
CA ALA A 85 -9.39 12.96 -2.38
C ALA A 85 -8.30 11.88 -2.28
N SER A 86 -7.13 12.12 -2.89
CA SER A 86 -5.99 11.22 -2.80
C SER A 86 -5.46 11.08 -1.37
N SER A 87 -5.38 12.18 -0.61
CA SER A 87 -4.95 12.16 0.79
C SER A 87 -5.90 11.35 1.68
N VAL A 88 -7.22 11.55 1.51
CA VAL A 88 -8.24 10.80 2.27
C VAL A 88 -8.16 9.31 1.95
N LEU A 89 -8.14 8.96 0.66
CA LEU A 89 -7.98 7.57 0.22
C LEU A 89 -6.68 6.96 0.75
N TYR A 90 -5.58 7.72 0.74
CA TYR A 90 -4.29 7.28 1.23
C TYR A 90 -4.34 6.94 2.71
N THR A 91 -4.91 7.82 3.55
CA THR A 91 -5.05 7.57 4.98
C THR A 91 -5.88 6.32 5.26
N VAL A 92 -7.02 6.16 4.60
CA VAL A 92 -7.88 4.98 4.75
C VAL A 92 -7.16 3.71 4.31
N ALA A 93 -6.45 3.73 3.19
CA ALA A 93 -5.70 2.59 2.68
C ALA A 93 -4.52 2.23 3.59
N ALA A 94 -3.79 3.21 4.11
CA ALA A 94 -2.67 3.02 5.04
C ALA A 94 -3.13 2.41 6.37
N LEU A 95 -4.25 2.90 6.92
CA LEU A 95 -4.87 2.32 8.13
C LEU A 95 -5.36 0.88 7.87
N GLY A 96 -5.96 0.63 6.70
CA GLY A 96 -6.36 -0.71 6.28
C GLY A 96 -5.18 -1.67 6.18
N TRP A 97 -4.10 -1.26 5.51
CA TRP A 97 -2.85 -2.02 5.43
C TRP A 97 -2.27 -2.32 6.81
N PHE A 98 -2.18 -1.32 7.69
CA PHE A 98 -1.68 -1.50 9.05
C PHE A 98 -2.54 -2.50 9.83
N TRP A 99 -3.86 -2.41 9.70
CA TRP A 99 -4.77 -3.34 10.37
C TRP A 99 -4.66 -4.76 9.83
N VAL A 100 -4.41 -4.95 8.53
CA VAL A 100 -4.09 -6.28 7.97
C VAL A 100 -2.86 -6.87 8.65
N VAL A 101 -1.78 -6.10 8.81
CA VAL A 101 -0.55 -6.56 9.50
C VAL A 101 -0.85 -6.97 10.94
N VAL A 102 -1.58 -6.12 11.69
CA VAL A 102 -1.98 -6.40 13.09
C VAL A 102 -2.82 -7.69 13.16
N ARG A 103 -3.78 -7.85 12.26
CA ARG A 103 -4.66 -9.03 12.18
C ARG A 103 -3.87 -10.30 11.89
N LEU A 104 -3.00 -10.26 10.89
CA LEU A 104 -2.14 -11.40 10.54
C LEU A 104 -1.23 -11.77 11.72
N ASN A 105 -0.72 -10.80 12.46
CA ASN A 105 0.11 -11.04 13.64
C ASN A 105 -0.70 -11.66 14.79
N LYS A 106 -1.95 -11.21 15.00
CA LYS A 106 -2.88 -11.81 15.98
C LYS A 106 -3.20 -13.27 15.64
N VAL A 107 -3.53 -13.56 14.38
CA VAL A 107 -3.80 -14.94 13.92
C VAL A 107 -2.56 -15.82 14.06
N ARG A 108 -1.38 -15.31 13.71
CA ARG A 108 -0.10 -16.01 13.92
C ARG A 108 0.14 -16.36 15.40
N LYS A 109 -0.27 -15.51 16.34
CA LYS A 109 -0.15 -15.72 17.79
C LYS A 109 -1.25 -16.62 18.39
N GLY A 110 -2.12 -17.21 17.56
CA GLY A 110 -3.18 -18.12 18.02
C GLY A 110 -4.45 -17.44 18.54
N ALA A 111 -4.59 -16.11 18.40
CA ALA A 111 -5.74 -15.36 18.91
C ALA A 111 -7.05 -15.54 18.10
N GLY A 112 -7.07 -16.44 17.12
CA GLY A 112 -8.22 -16.65 16.22
C GLY A 112 -8.53 -15.44 15.33
N GLY A 113 -9.39 -15.64 14.31
CA GLY A 113 -9.88 -14.55 13.46
C GLY A 113 -10.38 -15.00 12.09
N SER A 114 -11.39 -14.29 11.57
CA SER A 114 -11.92 -14.54 10.22
C SER A 114 -10.92 -14.17 9.12
N GLY A 115 -10.43 -15.16 8.37
CA GLY A 115 -9.58 -14.95 7.20
C GLY A 115 -10.28 -14.16 6.09
N LYS A 116 -11.61 -14.33 5.92
CA LYS A 116 -12.41 -13.61 4.93
C LYS A 116 -12.38 -12.10 5.15
N PHE A 117 -12.49 -11.66 6.41
CA PHE A 117 -12.42 -10.24 6.76
C PHE A 117 -11.04 -9.65 6.49
N THR A 118 -9.98 -10.36 6.89
CA THR A 118 -8.59 -9.91 6.64
C THR A 118 -8.32 -9.80 5.13
N PHE A 119 -8.84 -10.73 4.33
CA PHE A 119 -8.76 -10.68 2.87
C PHE A 119 -9.54 -9.49 2.28
N ALA A 120 -10.79 -9.29 2.70
CA ALA A 120 -11.61 -8.17 2.23
C ALA A 120 -10.93 -6.81 2.52
N LEU A 121 -10.32 -6.67 3.69
CA LEU A 121 -9.60 -5.45 4.05
C LEU A 121 -8.32 -5.26 3.23
N ALA A 122 -7.58 -6.33 2.96
CA ALA A 122 -6.40 -6.28 2.10
C ALA A 122 -6.79 -5.86 0.67
N LEU A 123 -7.85 -6.45 0.13
CA LEU A 123 -8.39 -6.11 -1.19
C LEU A 123 -8.85 -4.65 -1.24
N PHE A 124 -9.60 -4.20 -0.23
CA PHE A 124 -10.06 -2.81 -0.13
C PHE A 124 -8.88 -1.84 -0.12
N SER A 125 -7.86 -2.09 0.70
CA SER A 125 -6.65 -1.25 0.78
C SER A 125 -5.92 -1.20 -0.56
N PHE A 126 -5.79 -2.35 -1.24
CA PHE A 126 -5.16 -2.44 -2.55
C PHE A 126 -5.91 -1.64 -3.63
N VAL A 127 -7.24 -1.75 -3.66
CA VAL A 127 -8.10 -0.98 -4.59
C VAL A 127 -7.97 0.52 -4.33
N CYS A 128 -7.91 0.95 -3.07
CA CYS A 128 -7.68 2.36 -2.73
C CYS A 128 -6.33 2.87 -3.27
N PHE A 129 -5.25 2.11 -3.16
CA PHE A 129 -3.95 2.50 -3.72
C PHE A 129 -3.97 2.59 -5.25
N ILE A 130 -4.69 1.69 -5.93
CA ILE A 130 -4.90 1.79 -7.38
C ILE A 130 -5.70 3.04 -7.75
N ALA A 131 -6.76 3.35 -6.99
CA ALA A 131 -7.57 4.54 -7.22
C ALA A 131 -6.75 5.84 -7.09
N ILE A 132 -5.85 5.92 -6.09
CA ILE A 132 -4.93 7.05 -5.93
C ILE A 132 -4.00 7.19 -7.14
N ALA A 133 -3.43 6.07 -7.62
CA ALA A 133 -2.59 6.08 -8.81
C ALA A 133 -3.34 6.59 -10.06
N GLY A 134 -4.62 6.22 -10.20
CA GLY A 134 -5.49 6.74 -11.26
C GLY A 134 -5.78 8.24 -11.14
N LEU A 135 -6.10 8.71 -9.92
CA LEU A 135 -6.34 10.14 -9.65
C LEU A 135 -5.11 11.01 -9.96
N MET A 136 -3.90 10.51 -9.70
CA MET A 136 -2.66 11.21 -10.06
C MET A 136 -2.45 11.34 -11.57
N GLY A 137 -2.96 10.39 -12.36
CA GLY A 137 -2.94 10.45 -13.82
C GLY A 137 -3.99 11.40 -14.39
N ALA A 138 -5.14 11.52 -13.73
CA ALA A 138 -6.27 12.35 -14.16
C ALA A 138 -6.21 13.81 -13.66
N LYS A 139 -5.10 14.24 -13.04
CA LYS A 139 -4.96 15.61 -12.53
C LYS A 139 -5.17 16.64 -13.64
N PRO A 140 -5.87 17.75 -13.36
CA PRO A 140 -6.05 18.82 -14.35
C PRO A 140 -4.70 19.36 -14.79
N VAL A 141 -4.55 19.57 -16.10
CA VAL A 141 -3.36 20.17 -16.74
C VAL A 141 -3.20 21.64 -16.37
#